data_AF-A0A7C7JX60-F1
#
_entry.id   AF-A0A7C7JX60-F1
#
_cell.length_a   1.000
_cell.length_b   1.000
_cell.length_c   1.000
_cell.angle_alpha   90.00
_cell.angle_beta   90.00
_cell.angle_gamma   90.00
#
_symmetry.space_group_name_H-M   'P 1'
#
loop_
_entity.id
_entity.type
_entity.pdbx_description
1 polymer ?
#
loop_
_entity_poly.entity_id
_entity_poly.type
_entity_poly.pdbx_seq_one_letter_code
_entity_poly.pdbx_strand_id
1 'polypeptide(L)'
;MKKLFTLCLFVFGLLLTTQTVNAQQQKFSTEVNQKAYQKAVEYGRHLKVDQDTQEAMYTAFQEYYDKTNTLNNTHKVGTSDYTELQTQINKRLLSLLQNALNEEQFGKYLELTDQIKEE
;
A
#
# COMPACT_ATOMS: atom_id res chain seq x y z
N MET A 1 23.94 29.86 35.43
CA MET A 1 23.83 28.58 36.18
C MET A 1 22.69 28.76 37.18
N LYS A 2 21.61 27.97 37.30
CA LYS A 2 21.23 26.61 36.87
C LYS A 2 19.75 26.62 36.45
N LYS A 3 19.39 25.79 35.46
CA LYS A 3 18.03 25.62 34.92
C LYS A 3 17.29 24.58 35.76
N LEU A 4 16.02 24.83 36.08
CA LEU A 4 15.12 23.87 36.74
C LEU A 4 14.60 22.89 35.70
N PHE A 5 14.83 21.60 35.91
CA PHE A 5 14.17 20.52 35.18
C PHE A 5 13.10 19.92 36.09
N THR A 6 11.85 20.36 35.89
CA THR A 6 10.68 19.74 36.51
C THR A 6 10.31 18.50 35.70
N LEU A 7 10.53 17.34 36.30
CA LEU A 7 10.33 16.01 35.74
C LEU A 7 8.84 15.64 35.77
N CYS A 8 8.14 15.69 34.64
CA CYS A 8 6.77 15.18 34.52
C CYS A 8 6.78 13.65 34.32
N LEU A 9 6.85 12.90 35.41
CA LEU A 9 6.52 11.46 35.42
C LEU A 9 5.00 11.30 35.43
N PHE A 10 4.38 11.22 34.26
CA PHE A 10 3.00 10.74 34.15
C PHE A 10 2.96 9.24 33.84
N VAL A 11 2.29 8.55 34.74
CA VAL A 11 1.96 7.13 34.77
C VAL A 11 1.23 6.71 33.47
N PHE A 12 1.86 5.85 32.68
CA PHE A 12 1.20 5.08 31.61
C PHE A 12 1.20 3.58 31.93
N GLY A 13 0.87 3.23 33.18
CA GLY A 13 0.57 1.87 33.58
C GLY A 13 -0.92 1.63 33.58
N LEU A 14 -1.57 1.42 32.42
CA LEU A 14 -2.89 0.77 32.28
C LEU A 14 -3.39 0.68 30.83
N LEU A 15 -2.71 -0.06 29.95
CA LEU A 15 -3.29 -0.49 28.65
C LEU A 15 -2.92 -1.95 28.30
N LEU A 16 -2.82 -2.82 29.30
CA LEU A 16 -2.63 -4.27 29.11
C LEU A 16 -3.86 -5.04 29.57
N THR A 17 -5.03 -4.78 28.98
CA THR A 17 -6.12 -5.76 28.99
C THR A 17 -6.84 -5.73 27.63
N THR A 18 -6.73 -6.85 26.90
CA THR A 18 -7.52 -7.26 25.71
C THR A 18 -7.51 -6.39 24.43
N GLN A 19 -6.39 -6.26 23.68
CA GLN A 19 -6.41 -5.63 22.32
C GLN A 19 -5.40 -6.20 21.28
N THR A 20 -4.89 -7.42 21.44
CA THR A 20 -3.84 -7.92 20.53
C THR A 20 -4.28 -8.10 19.07
N VAL A 21 -5.55 -8.44 18.82
CA VAL A 21 -6.08 -8.64 17.45
C VAL A 21 -6.35 -7.30 16.75
N ASN A 22 -6.94 -6.31 17.43
CA ASN A 22 -7.22 -5.00 16.85
C ASN A 22 -5.95 -4.18 16.58
N ALA A 23 -4.94 -4.26 17.44
CA ALA A 23 -3.70 -3.51 17.24
C ALA A 23 -2.90 -4.01 16.01
N GLN A 24 -2.92 -5.32 15.75
CA GLN A 24 -2.23 -5.89 14.59
C GLN A 24 -2.99 -5.57 13.30
N GLN A 25 -4.32 -5.68 13.30
CA GLN A 25 -5.16 -5.33 12.14
C GLN A 25 -5.06 -3.82 11.82
N GLN A 26 -5.15 -2.96 12.83
CA GLN A 26 -5.00 -1.51 12.68
C GLN A 26 -3.61 -1.11 12.15
N LYS A 27 -2.54 -1.79 12.59
CA LYS A 27 -1.19 -1.57 12.05
C LYS A 27 -1.10 -1.95 10.57
N PHE A 28 -1.65 -3.09 10.17
CA PHE A 28 -1.67 -3.49 8.76
C PHE A 28 -2.44 -2.51 7.88
N SER A 29 -3.63 -2.08 8.32
CA SER A 29 -4.41 -1.07 7.59
C SER A 29 -3.64 0.25 7.45
N THR A 30 -2.93 0.67 8.50
CA THR A 30 -2.13 1.90 8.48
C THR A 30 -0.94 1.79 7.52
N GLU A 31 -0.21 0.67 7.54
CA GLU A 31 0.92 0.44 6.63
C GLU A 31 0.49 0.29 5.18
N VAL A 32 -0.64 -0.38 4.92
CA VAL A 32 -1.23 -0.48 3.57
C VAL A 32 -1.58 0.91 3.05
N ASN A 33 -2.31 1.70 3.83
CA ASN A 33 -2.72 3.05 3.44
C ASN A 33 -1.51 3.94 3.16
N GLN A 34 -0.49 3.88 4.02
CA GLN A 34 0.73 4.65 3.83
C GLN A 34 1.47 4.25 2.54
N LYS A 35 1.67 2.96 2.29
CA LYS A 35 2.34 2.46 1.07
C LYS A 35 1.56 2.80 -0.18
N ALA A 36 0.24 2.61 -0.15
CA ALA A 36 -0.64 2.96 -1.25
C ALA A 36 -0.57 4.46 -1.59
N TYR A 37 -0.64 5.32 -0.57
CA TYR A 37 -0.51 6.76 -0.75
C TYR A 37 0.85 7.15 -1.32
N GLN A 38 1.93 6.59 -0.78
CA GLN A 38 3.29 6.83 -1.28
C GLN A 38 3.41 6.47 -2.76
N LYS A 39 2.91 5.31 -3.19
CA LYS A 39 2.94 4.89 -4.59
C LYS A 39 2.05 5.74 -5.49
N ALA A 40 0.86 6.09 -5.03
CA ALA A 40 -0.03 6.98 -5.79
C ALA A 40 0.61 8.35 -6.02
N VAL A 41 1.26 8.93 -5.01
CA VAL A 41 1.96 10.21 -5.14
C VAL A 41 3.23 10.09 -6.00
N GLU A 42 4.02 9.04 -5.80
CA GLU A 42 5.24 8.78 -6.57
C GLU A 42 4.93 8.69 -8.06
N TYR A 43 4.08 7.73 -8.46
CA TYR A 43 3.71 7.56 -9.86
C TYR A 43 2.86 8.72 -10.37
N GLY A 44 1.95 9.27 -9.56
CA GLY A 44 1.13 10.41 -9.96
C GLY A 44 1.96 11.63 -10.36
N ARG A 45 3.09 11.88 -9.67
CA ARG A 45 4.05 12.94 -10.05
C ARG A 45 4.74 12.66 -11.37
N HIS A 46 5.19 11.42 -11.59
CA HIS A 46 5.85 11.04 -12.85
C HIS A 46 4.90 11.10 -14.05
N LEU A 47 3.65 10.71 -13.83
CA LEU A 47 2.60 10.67 -14.84
C LEU A 47 1.86 12.01 -15.02
N LYS A 48 2.10 12.98 -14.13
CA LYS A 48 1.45 14.30 -14.09
C LYS A 48 -0.07 14.20 -14.08
N VAL A 49 -0.59 13.31 -13.25
CA VAL A 49 -2.04 13.10 -13.09
C VAL A 49 -2.68 14.21 -12.26
N ASP A 50 -3.98 14.41 -12.42
CA ASP A 50 -4.76 15.28 -11.54
C ASP A 50 -5.06 14.60 -10.19
N GLN A 51 -5.69 15.35 -9.28
CA GLN A 51 -5.99 14.87 -7.94
C GLN A 51 -6.96 13.69 -7.94
N ASP A 52 -8.00 13.73 -8.77
CA ASP A 52 -9.03 12.68 -8.83
C ASP A 52 -8.43 11.36 -9.33
N THR A 53 -7.58 11.44 -10.35
CA THR A 53 -6.82 10.31 -10.87
C THR A 53 -5.84 9.78 -9.84
N GLN A 54 -5.16 10.64 -9.07
CA GLN A 54 -4.27 10.23 -7.99
C GLN A 54 -5.03 9.49 -6.88
N GLU A 55 -6.25 9.90 -6.55
CA GLU A 55 -7.12 9.22 -5.58
C GLU A 55 -7.59 7.85 -6.09
N ALA A 56 -7.92 7.74 -7.38
CA ALA A 56 -8.21 6.47 -8.03
C ALA A 56 -6.99 5.53 -8.01
N MET A 57 -5.79 6.05 -8.29
CA MET A 57 -4.54 5.29 -8.16
C MET A 57 -4.29 4.83 -6.73
N TYR A 58 -4.52 5.69 -5.74
CA TYR A 58 -4.43 5.33 -4.32
C TYR A 58 -5.32 4.14 -3.98
N THR A 59 -6.59 4.19 -4.40
CA THR A 59 -7.55 3.10 -4.18
C THR A 59 -7.08 1.79 -4.82
N ALA A 60 -6.53 1.87 -6.04
CA ALA A 60 -5.98 0.70 -6.74
C ALA A 60 -4.78 0.09 -6.00
N PHE A 61 -3.84 0.92 -5.53
CA PHE A 61 -2.69 0.45 -4.76
C PHE A 61 -3.08 -0.09 -3.38
N GLN A 62 -4.09 0.51 -2.74
CA GLN A 62 -4.63 0.03 -1.47
C GLN A 62 -5.18 -1.39 -1.62
N GLU A 63 -6.06 -1.62 -2.61
CA GLU A 63 -6.60 -2.95 -2.92
C GLU A 63 -5.47 -3.96 -3.19
N TYR A 64 -4.47 -3.56 -3.97
CA TYR A 64 -3.30 -4.40 -4.27
C TYR A 64 -2.54 -4.83 -3.02
N TYR A 65 -2.20 -3.88 -2.14
CA TYR A 65 -1.44 -4.17 -0.93
C TYR A 65 -2.25 -4.99 0.09
N ASP A 66 -3.54 -4.72 0.24
CA ASP A 66 -4.42 -5.52 1.11
C ASP A 66 -4.50 -6.98 0.65
N LYS A 67 -4.70 -7.20 -0.67
CA LYS A 67 -4.76 -8.54 -1.24
C LYS A 67 -3.41 -9.26 -1.16
N THR A 68 -2.31 -8.55 -1.44
CA THR A 68 -0.96 -9.13 -1.35
C THR A 68 -0.61 -9.51 0.09
N ASN A 69 -0.96 -8.67 1.07
CA ASN A 69 -0.77 -9.00 2.49
C ASN A 69 -1.60 -10.23 2.89
N THR A 70 -2.85 -10.30 2.44
CA THR A 70 -3.70 -11.48 2.69
C THR A 70 -3.09 -12.73 2.07
N LEU A 71 -2.61 -12.66 0.82
CA LEU A 71 -1.95 -13.76 0.14
C LEU A 71 -0.72 -14.25 0.91
N ASN A 72 0.17 -13.33 1.30
CA ASN A 72 1.39 -13.62 2.06
C ASN A 72 1.13 -14.29 3.41
N ASN A 73 -0.02 -14.01 4.02
CA ASN A 73 -0.42 -14.59 5.31
C ASN A 73 -1.19 -15.91 5.19
N THR A 74 -1.72 -16.22 4.00
CA THR A 74 -2.60 -17.39 3.79
C THR A 74 -1.96 -18.48 2.94
N HIS A 75 -0.98 -18.14 2.10
CA HIS A 75 -0.35 -19.05 1.17
C HIS A 75 1.17 -19.03 1.33
N LYS A 76 1.79 -20.21 1.15
CA LYS A 76 3.25 -20.33 1.18
C LYS A 76 3.83 -19.77 -0.12
N VAL A 77 4.73 -18.81 0.01
CA VAL A 77 5.51 -18.24 -1.11
C VAL A 77 6.22 -19.35 -1.88
N GLY A 78 6.18 -19.27 -3.21
CA GLY A 78 6.83 -20.23 -4.11
C GLY A 78 6.00 -21.47 -4.44
N THR A 79 4.75 -21.54 -3.99
CA THR A 79 3.78 -22.55 -4.46
C THR A 79 3.11 -22.12 -5.77
N SER A 80 2.55 -23.08 -6.51
CA SER A 80 1.73 -22.82 -7.70
C SER A 80 0.59 -21.86 -7.39
N ASP A 81 -0.15 -22.13 -6.31
CA ASP A 81 -1.33 -21.39 -5.92
C ASP A 81 -0.98 -19.96 -5.53
N TYR A 82 0.12 -19.78 -4.79
CA TYR A 82 0.65 -18.44 -4.50
C TYR A 82 0.96 -17.67 -5.77
N THR A 83 1.62 -18.32 -6.73
CA THR A 83 2.04 -17.69 -7.99
C THR A 83 0.82 -17.28 -8.83
N GLU A 84 -0.16 -18.18 -8.94
CA GLU A 84 -1.40 -17.92 -9.67
C GLU A 84 -2.17 -16.74 -9.06
N LEU A 85 -2.37 -16.75 -7.75
CA LEU A 85 -3.06 -15.67 -7.05
C LEU A 85 -2.31 -14.33 -7.13
N GLN A 86 -0.97 -14.36 -7.02
CA GLN A 86 -0.15 -13.16 -7.18
C GLN A 86 -0.30 -12.58 -8.60
N THR A 87 -0.30 -13.43 -9.64
CA THR A 87 -0.54 -12.99 -11.02
C THR A 87 -1.92 -12.38 -11.18
N GLN A 88 -2.96 -12.96 -10.58
CA GLN A 88 -4.32 -12.39 -10.62
C GLN A 88 -4.38 -11.03 -9.91
N ILE A 89 -3.73 -10.89 -8.76
CA ILE A 89 -3.64 -9.61 -8.02
C ILE A 89 -2.92 -8.55 -8.86
N ASN A 90 -1.80 -8.91 -9.50
CA ASN A 90 -1.05 -7.99 -10.38
C ASN A 90 -1.91 -7.54 -11.58
N LYS A 91 -2.59 -8.48 -12.26
CA LYS A 91 -3.50 -8.17 -13.38
C LYS A 91 -4.63 -7.25 -12.95
N ARG A 92 -5.19 -7.46 -11.75
CA ARG A 92 -6.23 -6.60 -11.18
C ARG A 92 -5.73 -5.18 -10.97
N LEU A 93 -4.53 -5.00 -10.41
CA LEU A 93 -3.91 -3.68 -10.26
C LEU A 93 -3.75 -2.99 -11.62
N LEU A 94 -3.19 -3.67 -12.62
CA LEU A 94 -2.99 -3.11 -13.95
C LEU A 94 -4.31 -2.68 -14.60
N SER A 95 -5.35 -3.49 -14.49
CA SER A 95 -6.69 -3.15 -15.00
C SER A 95 -7.28 -1.92 -14.29
N LEU A 96 -7.13 -1.81 -12.98
CA LEU A 96 -7.59 -0.63 -12.23
C LEU A 96 -6.84 0.64 -12.65
N LEU A 97 -5.52 0.55 -12.81
CA LEU A 97 -4.71 1.67 -13.26
C LEU A 97 -5.00 2.06 -14.72
N GLN A 98 -5.25 1.08 -15.60
CA GLN A 98 -5.66 1.36 -16.98
C GLN A 98 -7.00 2.09 -17.06
N ASN A 99 -7.92 1.82 -16.14
CA ASN A 99 -9.20 2.52 -16.08
C ASN A 99 -9.09 3.93 -15.46
N ALA A 100 -8.13 4.13 -14.56
CA ALA A 100 -7.91 5.42 -13.90
C ALA A 100 -7.09 6.38 -14.75
N LEU A 101 -6.09 5.87 -15.47
CA LEU A 101 -5.15 6.64 -16.27
C LEU A 101 -5.64 6.75 -17.71
N ASN A 102 -5.27 7.83 -18.40
CA ASN A 102 -5.39 7.85 -19.86
C ASN A 102 -4.32 6.96 -20.52
N GLU A 103 -4.47 6.70 -21.82
CA GLU A 103 -3.60 5.78 -22.56
C GLU A 103 -2.11 6.17 -22.49
N GLU A 104 -1.79 7.46 -22.60
CA GLU A 104 -0.41 7.96 -22.52
C GLU A 104 0.18 7.75 -21.12
N GLN A 105 -0.59 8.08 -20.08
CA GLN A 105 -0.18 7.91 -18.69
C GLN A 105 -0.03 6.43 -18.32
N PHE A 106 -0.92 5.57 -18.81
CA PHE A 106 -0.82 4.14 -18.59
C PHE A 106 0.40 3.55 -19.29
N GLY A 107 0.67 3.93 -20.54
CA GLY A 107 1.90 3.52 -21.25
C GLY A 107 3.17 3.89 -20.48
N LYS A 108 3.27 5.15 -20.02
CA LYS A 108 4.38 5.61 -19.17
C LYS A 108 4.48 4.85 -17.85
N TYR A 109 3.35 4.49 -17.25
CA TYR A 109 3.35 3.68 -16.04
C TYR A 109 3.98 2.30 -16.29
N LEU A 110 3.64 1.65 -17.41
CA LEU A 110 4.22 0.36 -17.78
C LEU A 110 5.74 0.48 -18.03
N GLU A 111 6.20 1.57 -18.65
CA GLU A 111 7.63 1.86 -18.83
C GLU A 111 8.35 2.02 -17.49
N LEU A 112 7.78 2.81 -16.56
CA LEU A 112 8.35 3.06 -15.24
C LEU A 112 8.42 1.82 -14.35
N THR A 113 7.57 0.83 -14.61
CA THR A 113 7.45 -0.39 -13.79
C THR A 113 8.04 -1.63 -14.47
N ASP A 114 8.70 -1.47 -15.61
CA ASP A 114 9.24 -2.57 -16.43
C ASP A 114 8.18 -3.62 -16.82
N GLN A 115 6.88 -3.28 -16.77
CA GLN A 115 5.77 -4.19 -17.10
C GLN A 115 5.60 -4.40 -18.61
N ILE A 116 6.44 -3.76 -19.43
CA ILE A 116 6.48 -3.91 -20.90
C ILE A 116 7.25 -5.19 -21.33
N LYS A 117 7.92 -5.90 -20.41
CA LYS A 117 8.80 -7.03 -20.76
C LYS A 117 8.14 -8.41 -20.64
N GLU A 118 7.00 -8.62 -21.27
CA GLU A 118 6.54 -9.97 -21.66
C GLU A 118 5.88 -9.92 -23.05
N GLU A 119 6.71 -9.76 -24.09
CA GLU A 119 6.42 -10.23 -25.45
C GLU A 119 7.06 -11.60 -25.69
#